data_AF-A0A934QZZ3-F1
#
_entry.id   AF-A0A934QZZ3-F1
#
_cell.length_a   1.000
_cell.length_b   1.000
_cell.length_c   1.000
_cell.angle_alpha   90.00
_cell.angle_beta   90.00
_cell.angle_gamma   90.00
#
_symmetry.space_group_name_H-M   'P 1'
#
loop_
_entity.id
_entity.type
_entity.pdbx_description
1 polymer ?
#
loop_
_entity_poly.entity_id
_entity_poly.type
_entity_poly.pdbx_seq_one_letter_code
_entity_poly.pdbx_strand_id
1 'polypeptide(L)'
;MARPRAFDEKQVLNAVRDQFWDAGYAATSLADLMRVSGLGKGSLYAAFGDKRQLFLRVLTSYTDELLGHLREALAEAPRALDALRTLLDAPIDDSTGAGPRRGCLMANSTCELGNADPDVLDHAHRTYEASTALIADCAARAQREGDLPAEADPIALARALLAAQQGLVFMSRTGLDTATLTATARSLAAQLLPDHTGG
;
A
#
# COMPACT_ATOMS: atom_id res chain seq x y z
N MET A 1 38.06 4.74 6.87
CA MET A 1 37.33 3.54 7.35
C MET A 1 36.01 3.99 7.94
N ALA A 2 34.88 3.57 7.34
CA ALA A 2 33.57 3.88 7.90
C ALA A 2 33.37 3.08 9.20
N ARG A 3 33.15 3.78 10.31
CA ARG A 3 32.81 3.17 11.59
C ARG A 3 31.48 2.42 11.42
N PRO A 4 31.34 1.17 11.88
CA PRO A 4 30.09 0.43 11.73
C PRO A 4 28.93 1.23 12.36
N ARG A 5 27.80 1.30 11.63
CA ARG A 5 26.59 1.99 12.11
C ARG A 5 26.16 1.33 13.42
N ALA A 6 26.00 2.13 14.48
CA ALA A 6 25.69 1.64 15.82
C ALA A 6 24.19 1.36 16.05
N PHE A 7 23.38 1.36 15.00
CA PHE A 7 21.92 1.21 15.07
C PHE A 7 21.42 0.33 13.92
N ASP A 8 20.25 -0.29 14.12
CA ASP A 8 19.54 -1.05 13.09
C ASP A 8 18.76 -0.10 12.17
N GLU A 9 19.18 -0.01 10.91
CA GLU A 9 18.59 0.89 9.93
C GLU A 9 17.13 0.56 9.61
N LYS A 10 16.76 -0.73 9.60
CA LYS A 10 15.39 -1.16 9.33
C LYS A 10 14.47 -0.74 10.47
N GLN A 11 14.91 -0.90 11.71
CA GLN A 11 14.13 -0.44 12.87
C GLN A 11 13.92 1.08 12.85
N VAL A 12 14.96 1.85 12.51
CA VAL A 12 14.85 3.31 12.39
C VAL A 12 13.88 3.71 11.27
N LEU A 13 14.00 3.10 10.09
CA LEU A 13 13.09 3.39 8.97
C LEU A 13 11.64 3.04 9.29
N ASN A 14 11.39 1.94 10.01
CA ASN A 14 10.04 1.57 10.44
C ASN A 14 9.44 2.58 11.44
N ALA A 15 10.22 3.00 12.44
CA ALA A 15 9.76 4.00 13.41
C ALA A 15 9.46 5.36 12.74
N VAL A 16 10.32 5.77 11.81
CA VAL A 16 10.13 7.00 11.03
C VAL A 16 8.95 6.86 10.07
N ARG A 17 8.77 5.70 9.44
CA ARG A 17 7.61 5.38 8.60
C ARG A 17 6.32 5.59 9.37
N ASP A 18 6.21 5.00 10.56
CA ASP A 18 5.01 5.10 11.38
C ASP A 18 4.71 6.55 11.78
N GLN A 19 5.74 7.32 12.13
CA GLN A 19 5.59 8.76 12.41
C GLN A 19 5.08 9.55 11.20
N PHE A 20 5.60 9.29 9.99
CA PHE A 20 5.10 9.91 8.77
C PHE A 20 3.70 9.44 8.41
N TRP A 21 3.36 8.18 8.69
CA TRP A 21 2.04 7.63 8.39
C TRP A 21 0.96 8.22 9.30
N ASP A 22 1.28 8.46 10.57
CA ASP A 22 0.37 9.04 11.55
C ASP A 22 0.20 10.55 11.38
N ALA A 23 1.30 11.28 11.22
CA ALA A 23 1.28 12.75 11.24
C ALA A 23 1.31 13.40 9.85
N GLY A 24 1.70 12.68 8.81
CA GLY A 24 2.03 13.25 7.51
C GLY A 24 3.43 13.87 7.47
N TYR A 25 3.89 14.21 6.27
CA TYR A 25 5.21 14.77 6.05
C TYR A 25 5.33 16.15 6.69
N ALA A 26 4.42 17.09 6.41
CA ALA A 26 4.51 18.49 6.83
C ALA A 26 4.52 18.64 8.35
N ALA A 27 3.66 17.89 9.06
CA ALA A 27 3.54 17.99 10.52
C ALA A 27 4.68 17.28 11.29
N THR A 28 5.46 16.42 10.64
CA THR A 28 6.56 15.70 11.30
C THR A 28 7.79 16.61 11.45
N SER A 29 8.18 16.98 12.67
CA SER A 29 9.36 17.83 12.90
C SER A 29 10.67 17.02 12.96
N LEU A 30 11.83 17.70 12.89
CA LEU A 30 13.12 17.05 13.15
C LEU A 30 13.19 16.49 14.59
N ALA A 31 12.57 17.18 15.55
CA ALA A 31 12.51 16.71 16.94
C ALA A 31 11.72 15.39 17.05
N ASP A 32 10.63 15.26 16.29
CA ASP A 32 9.88 14.00 16.21
C ASP A 32 10.72 12.89 15.60
N LEU A 33 11.41 13.17 14.49
CA LEU A 33 12.29 12.19 13.84
C LEU A 33 13.39 11.71 14.79
N MET A 34 14.03 12.62 15.53
CA MET A 34 15.04 12.26 16.55
C MET A 34 14.43 11.42 17.68
N ARG A 35 13.23 11.79 18.15
CA ARG A 35 12.51 11.07 19.21
C ARG A 35 12.16 9.65 18.80
N VAL A 36 11.58 9.44 17.62
CA VAL A 36 11.14 8.10 17.17
C VAL A 36 12.29 7.22 16.69
N SER A 37 13.35 7.82 16.10
CA SER A 37 14.53 7.06 15.66
C SER A 37 15.50 6.74 16.79
N GLY A 38 15.44 7.45 17.92
CA GLY A 38 16.44 7.38 18.99
C GLY A 38 17.81 7.95 18.60
N LEU A 39 17.91 8.63 17.44
CA LEU A 39 19.16 9.18 16.92
C LEU A 39 19.28 10.68 17.19
N GLY A 40 20.52 11.12 17.46
CA GLY A 40 20.85 12.55 17.41
C GLY A 40 20.85 13.10 15.98
N LYS A 41 20.62 14.41 15.83
CA LYS A 41 20.57 15.13 14.54
C LYS A 41 21.73 14.76 13.59
N GLY A 42 22.97 14.76 14.11
CA GLY A 42 24.16 14.45 13.32
C GLY A 42 24.16 13.03 12.75
N SER A 43 23.76 12.04 13.55
CA SER A 43 23.67 10.64 13.12
C SER A 43 22.54 10.44 12.10
N LEU A 44 21.39 11.09 12.31
CA LEU A 44 20.24 10.99 11.41
C LEU A 44 20.61 11.54 10.02
N TYR A 45 21.18 12.75 9.95
CA TYR A 45 21.60 13.35 8.68
C TYR A 45 22.78 12.63 8.03
N ALA A 46 23.75 12.14 8.81
CA ALA A 46 24.85 11.35 8.26
C ALA A 46 24.39 10.01 7.66
N ALA A 47 23.32 9.42 8.19
CA ALA A 47 22.82 8.13 7.72
C ALA A 47 21.80 8.23 6.58
N PHE A 48 20.89 9.20 6.68
CA PHE A 48 19.68 9.27 5.85
C PHE A 48 19.58 10.53 5.00
N GLY A 49 20.48 11.50 5.19
CA GLY A 49 20.37 12.80 4.56
C GLY A 49 19.32 13.66 5.23
N ASP A 50 18.71 14.59 4.50
CA ASP A 50 17.67 15.46 5.06
C ASP A 50 16.32 14.75 5.27
N LYS A 51 15.33 15.49 5.80
CA LYS A 51 13.98 14.96 6.05
C LYS A 51 13.31 14.45 4.77
N ARG A 52 13.52 15.11 3.63
CA ARG A 52 12.94 14.72 2.34
C ARG A 52 13.58 13.43 1.83
N GLN A 53 14.90 13.32 1.90
CA GLN A 53 15.64 12.11 1.52
C GLN A 53 15.23 10.92 2.40
N LEU A 54 15.10 11.13 3.71
CA LEU A 54 14.59 10.11 4.63
C LEU A 54 13.15 9.70 4.29
N PHE A 55 12.27 10.66 3.97
CA PHE A 55 10.90 10.39 3.56
C PHE A 55 10.81 9.56 2.28
N LEU A 56 11.58 9.89 1.24
CA LEU A 56 11.61 9.12 -0.01
C LEU A 56 12.13 7.68 0.20
N ARG A 57 13.09 7.48 1.12
CA ARG A 57 13.54 6.13 1.52
C ARG A 57 12.45 5.36 2.22
N VAL A 58 11.69 6.01 3.11
CA VAL A 58 10.53 5.41 3.77
C VAL A 58 9.48 4.99 2.75
N LEU A 59 9.14 5.84 1.78
CA LEU A 59 8.20 5.51 0.71
C LEU A 59 8.67 4.31 -0.09
N THR A 60 9.95 4.28 -0.48
CA THR A 60 10.54 3.16 -1.22
C THR A 60 10.48 1.85 -0.42
N SER A 61 10.90 1.88 0.84
CA SER A 61 10.83 0.68 1.71
C SER A 61 9.39 0.21 1.88
N TYR A 62 8.44 1.13 2.02
CA TYR A 62 7.02 0.79 2.16
C TYR A 62 6.44 0.18 0.89
N THR A 63 6.71 0.76 -0.28
CA THR A 63 6.17 0.28 -1.56
C THR A 63 6.82 -1.02 -2.01
N ASP A 64 8.11 -1.23 -1.72
CA ASP A 64 8.77 -2.52 -1.93
C ASP A 64 8.13 -3.63 -1.09
N GLU A 65 7.88 -3.39 0.20
CA GLU A 65 7.17 -4.33 1.08
C GLU A 65 5.73 -4.58 0.59
N LEU A 66 5.00 -3.53 0.22
CA LEU A 66 3.63 -3.62 -0.32
C LEU A 66 3.59 -4.49 -1.58
N LEU A 67 4.45 -4.21 -2.57
CA LEU A 67 4.50 -4.93 -3.84
C LEU A 67 5.01 -6.37 -3.66
N GLY A 68 5.89 -6.60 -2.67
CA GLY A 68 6.32 -7.93 -2.25
C GLY A 68 5.14 -8.79 -1.79
N HIS A 69 4.41 -8.31 -0.77
CA HIS A 69 3.24 -9.02 -0.24
C HIS A 69 2.14 -9.20 -1.29
N LEU A 70 1.88 -8.18 -2.12
CA LEU A 70 0.90 -8.28 -3.21
C LEU A 70 1.27 -9.38 -4.20
N ARG A 71 2.54 -9.44 -4.61
CA ARG A 71 3.04 -10.48 -5.53
C ARG A 71 2.90 -11.88 -4.92
N GLU A 72 3.28 -12.05 -3.67
CA GLU A 72 3.18 -13.34 -2.95
C GLU A 72 1.71 -13.78 -2.85
N ALA A 73 0.83 -12.91 -2.35
CA ALA A 73 -0.59 -13.21 -2.19
C ALA A 73 -1.27 -13.59 -3.50
N LEU A 74 -0.95 -12.89 -4.60
CA LEU A 74 -1.51 -13.19 -5.92
C LEU A 74 -0.94 -14.47 -6.53
N ALA A 75 0.31 -14.84 -6.22
CA ALA A 75 0.96 -16.03 -6.76
C ALA A 75 0.60 -17.31 -6.01
N GLU A 76 0.48 -17.25 -4.68
CA GLU A 76 0.25 -18.43 -3.82
C GLU A 76 -1.22 -18.89 -3.80
N ALA A 77 -2.16 -18.02 -4.20
CA ALA A 77 -3.56 -18.37 -4.26
C ALA A 77 -3.82 -19.53 -5.25
N PRO A 78 -4.49 -20.62 -4.81
CA PRO A 78 -4.81 -21.77 -5.66
C PRO A 78 -5.66 -21.43 -6.88
N ARG A 79 -6.54 -20.43 -6.74
CA ARG A 79 -7.36 -19.87 -7.82
C ARG A 79 -7.08 -18.38 -7.93
N ALA A 80 -6.86 -17.92 -9.15
CA ALA A 80 -6.57 -16.52 -9.42
C ALA A 80 -7.76 -15.62 -9.08
N LEU A 81 -8.98 -16.07 -9.37
CA LEU A 81 -10.20 -15.32 -9.07
C LEU A 81 -10.34 -15.01 -7.57
N ASP A 82 -9.99 -15.98 -6.72
CA ASP A 82 -10.04 -15.81 -5.27
C ASP A 82 -9.00 -14.80 -4.79
N ALA A 83 -7.79 -14.85 -5.35
CA ALA A 83 -6.75 -13.86 -5.09
C ALA A 83 -7.24 -12.43 -5.41
N LEU A 84 -7.89 -12.24 -6.56
CA LEU A 84 -8.46 -10.96 -6.98
C LEU A 84 -9.58 -10.48 -6.06
N ARG A 85 -10.43 -11.38 -5.57
CA ARG A 85 -11.47 -11.04 -4.58
C ARG A 85 -10.85 -10.59 -3.26
N THR A 86 -9.81 -11.29 -2.80
CA THR A 86 -9.14 -10.99 -1.53
C THR A 86 -8.53 -9.59 -1.51
N LEU A 87 -8.20 -9.00 -2.67
CA LEU A 87 -7.78 -7.58 -2.76
C LEU A 87 -8.83 -6.61 -2.21
N LEU A 88 -10.13 -6.93 -2.35
CA LEU A 88 -11.23 -6.12 -1.87
C LEU A 88 -11.59 -6.44 -0.41
N ASP A 89 -11.18 -7.61 0.10
CA ASP A 89 -11.36 -7.99 1.51
C ASP A 89 -10.25 -7.43 2.42
N ALA A 90 -9.03 -7.32 1.90
CA ALA A 90 -7.84 -6.86 2.62
C ALA A 90 -7.97 -5.51 3.39
N PRO A 91 -8.76 -4.51 2.97
CA PRO A 91 -8.96 -3.28 3.75
C PRO A 91 -9.68 -3.50 5.08
N ILE A 92 -10.27 -4.68 5.30
CA ILE A 92 -11.16 -4.99 6.43
C ILE A 92 -10.41 -5.68 7.58
N ASP A 93 -9.37 -6.45 7.27
CA ASP A 93 -8.49 -7.12 8.24
C ASP A 93 -7.41 -6.15 8.76
N ASP A 94 -7.80 -5.33 9.74
CA ASP A 94 -6.85 -4.78 10.70
C ASP A 94 -6.99 -5.60 11.99
N SER A 95 -6.25 -6.69 12.09
CA SER A 95 -6.23 -7.64 13.21
C SER A 95 -5.76 -7.01 14.54
N THR A 96 -5.57 -5.69 14.60
CA THR A 96 -5.20 -4.97 15.82
C THR A 96 -6.38 -4.32 16.55
N GLY A 97 -7.56 -4.19 15.92
CA GLY A 97 -8.84 -3.91 16.58
C GLY A 97 -8.96 -2.67 17.50
N ALA A 98 -7.94 -1.82 17.61
CA ALA A 98 -7.86 -0.82 18.68
C ALA A 98 -7.35 0.57 18.25
N GLY A 99 -7.17 0.84 16.97
CA GLY A 99 -6.68 2.14 16.47
C GLY A 99 -7.41 2.65 15.22
N PRO A 100 -7.33 3.97 14.94
CA PRO A 100 -7.78 4.52 13.67
C PRO A 100 -6.95 3.92 12.53
N ARG A 101 -7.64 3.40 11.50
CA ARG A 101 -6.98 2.83 10.33
C ARG A 101 -6.19 3.91 9.61
N ARG A 102 -4.88 3.68 9.43
CA ARG A 102 -3.96 4.67 8.84
C ARG A 102 -4.15 4.88 7.33
N GLY A 103 -4.89 3.99 6.66
CA GLY A 103 -5.02 3.97 5.21
C GLY A 103 -3.72 3.58 4.50
N CYS A 104 -3.57 3.92 3.22
CA CYS A 104 -2.34 3.67 2.45
C CYS A 104 -1.34 4.83 2.61
N LEU A 105 -0.12 4.56 3.08
CA LEU A 105 0.92 5.59 3.22
C LEU A 105 1.20 6.30 1.90
N MET A 106 1.27 5.54 0.80
CA MET A 106 1.54 6.11 -0.51
C MET A 106 0.42 7.05 -0.96
N ALA A 107 -0.85 6.63 -0.87
CA ALA A 107 -1.98 7.46 -1.24
C ALA A 107 -2.08 8.73 -0.39
N ASN A 108 -1.84 8.62 0.92
CA ASN A 108 -1.80 9.76 1.83
C ASN A 108 -0.71 10.77 1.41
N SER A 109 0.49 10.26 1.11
CA SER A 109 1.63 11.06 0.70
C SER A 109 1.41 11.74 -0.64
N THR A 110 0.78 11.07 -1.61
CA THR A 110 0.40 11.66 -2.89
C THR A 110 -0.62 12.78 -2.71
N CYS A 111 -1.61 12.59 -1.83
CA CYS A 111 -2.60 13.63 -1.52
C CYS A 111 -1.93 14.86 -0.89
N GLU A 112 -0.97 14.64 0.01
CA GLU A 112 -0.27 15.72 0.71
C GLU A 112 0.74 16.46 -0.18
N LEU A 113 1.53 15.73 -0.99
CA LEU A 113 2.73 16.26 -1.64
C LEU A 113 2.74 16.14 -3.16
N GLY A 114 1.82 15.41 -3.78
CA GLY A 114 1.88 15.09 -5.23
C GLY A 114 1.90 16.32 -6.14
N ASN A 115 1.34 17.45 -5.71
CA ASN A 115 1.37 18.70 -6.46
C ASN A 115 2.66 19.53 -6.24
N ALA A 116 3.40 19.26 -5.16
CA ALA A 116 4.53 20.07 -4.72
C ALA A 116 5.88 19.36 -4.82
N ASP A 117 5.89 18.02 -4.85
CA ASP A 117 7.09 17.20 -4.92
C ASP A 117 6.99 16.19 -6.08
N PRO A 118 7.63 16.47 -7.23
CA PRO A 118 7.62 15.59 -8.40
C PRO A 118 8.14 14.17 -8.11
N ASP A 119 9.11 14.01 -7.20
CA ASP A 119 9.65 12.68 -6.90
C ASP A 119 8.60 11.82 -6.17
N VAL A 120 7.73 12.44 -5.35
CA VAL A 120 6.61 11.74 -4.69
C VAL A 120 5.55 11.34 -5.72
N LEU A 121 5.20 12.23 -6.65
CA LEU A 121 4.25 11.93 -7.72
C LEU A 121 4.76 10.80 -8.62
N ASP A 122 6.03 10.86 -9.04
CA ASP A 122 6.65 9.82 -9.84
C ASP A 122 6.73 8.49 -9.09
N HIS A 123 6.99 8.52 -7.78
CA HIS A 123 6.98 7.32 -6.95
C HIS A 123 5.58 6.69 -6.87
N ALA A 124 4.55 7.51 -6.70
CA ALA A 124 3.16 7.06 -6.70
C ALA A 124 2.75 6.44 -8.04
N HIS A 125 3.11 7.09 -9.16
CA HIS A 125 2.85 6.55 -10.50
C HIS A 125 3.52 5.20 -10.73
N ARG A 126 4.81 5.06 -10.39
CA ARG A 126 5.52 3.78 -10.52
C ARG A 126 4.87 2.68 -9.66
N THR A 127 4.45 3.02 -8.44
CA THR A 127 3.78 2.07 -7.54
C THR A 127 2.42 1.63 -8.09
N TYR A 128 1.65 2.57 -8.66
CA TYR A 128 0.37 2.30 -9.30
C TYR A 128 0.51 1.37 -10.51
N GLU A 129 1.46 1.66 -11.40
CA GLU A 129 1.71 0.83 -12.60
C GLU A 129 2.24 -0.56 -12.21
N ALA A 130 3.14 -0.66 -11.24
CA ALA A 130 3.63 -1.95 -10.74
C ALA A 130 2.51 -2.79 -10.09
N SER A 131 1.64 -2.18 -9.30
CA SER A 131 0.49 -2.87 -8.70
C SER A 131 -0.50 -3.32 -9.78
N THR A 132 -0.77 -2.45 -10.76
CA THR A 132 -1.64 -2.76 -11.90
C THR A 132 -1.12 -3.96 -12.68
N ALA A 133 0.19 -4.00 -12.97
CA ALA A 133 0.80 -5.12 -13.68
C ALA A 133 0.64 -6.45 -12.92
N LEU A 134 0.93 -6.48 -11.61
CA LEU A 134 0.77 -7.68 -10.79
C LEU A 134 -0.68 -8.19 -10.77
N ILE A 135 -1.65 -7.28 -10.62
CA ILE A 135 -3.07 -7.64 -10.60
C ILE A 135 -3.53 -8.10 -11.99
N ALA A 136 -3.05 -7.46 -13.06
CA ALA A 136 -3.37 -7.83 -14.43
C ALA A 136 -2.81 -9.21 -14.80
N ASP A 137 -1.60 -9.55 -14.35
CA ASP A 137 -1.03 -10.89 -14.51
C ASP A 137 -1.89 -11.96 -13.82
N CYS A 138 -2.42 -11.64 -12.63
CA CYS A 138 -3.37 -12.51 -11.93
C CYS A 138 -4.71 -12.62 -12.68
N ALA A 139 -5.25 -11.52 -13.21
CA ALA A 139 -6.45 -11.55 -14.05
C ALA A 139 -6.25 -12.38 -15.33
N ALA A 140 -5.11 -12.25 -15.99
CA ALA A 140 -4.76 -13.10 -17.14
C ALA A 140 -4.64 -14.58 -16.74
N ARG A 141 -4.18 -14.88 -15.51
CA ARG A 141 -4.21 -16.24 -14.96
C ARG A 141 -5.64 -16.73 -14.77
N ALA A 142 -6.53 -15.93 -14.19
CA ALA A 142 -7.95 -16.27 -14.03
C ALA A 142 -8.63 -16.55 -15.39
N GLN A 143 -8.29 -15.81 -16.45
CA GLN A 143 -8.78 -16.12 -17.80
C GLN A 143 -8.32 -17.50 -18.29
N ARG A 144 -7.05 -17.86 -18.07
CA ARG A 144 -6.53 -19.19 -18.44
C ARG A 144 -7.14 -20.31 -17.61
N GLU A 145 -7.53 -20.02 -16.37
CA GLU A 145 -8.24 -20.93 -15.47
C GLU A 145 -9.74 -21.08 -15.83
N GLY A 146 -10.24 -20.26 -16.77
CA GLY A 146 -11.65 -20.24 -17.19
C GLY A 146 -12.59 -19.47 -16.25
N ASP A 147 -12.02 -18.72 -15.30
CA ASP A 147 -12.76 -17.92 -14.31
C ASP A 147 -13.16 -16.53 -14.82
N LEU A 148 -12.50 -16.04 -15.87
CA LEU A 148 -12.82 -14.76 -16.51
C LEU A 148 -13.08 -14.97 -18.01
N PRO A 149 -13.97 -14.16 -18.63
CA PRO A 149 -14.18 -14.18 -20.06
C PRO A 149 -12.88 -13.92 -20.84
N ALA A 150 -12.70 -14.59 -21.98
CA ALA A 150 -11.50 -14.45 -22.80
C ALA A 150 -11.33 -13.03 -23.38
N GLU A 151 -12.45 -12.33 -23.55
CA GLU A 151 -12.52 -10.95 -24.03
C GLU A 151 -12.33 -9.89 -22.95
N ALA A 152 -12.27 -10.27 -21.67
CA ALA A 152 -12.01 -9.32 -20.60
C ALA A 152 -10.61 -8.71 -20.76
N ASP A 153 -10.47 -7.41 -20.53
CA ASP A 153 -9.17 -6.73 -20.52
C ASP A 153 -8.55 -6.82 -19.11
N PRO A 154 -7.46 -7.58 -18.91
CA PRO A 154 -6.84 -7.76 -17.59
C PRO A 154 -6.33 -6.44 -17.00
N ILE A 155 -5.85 -5.52 -17.83
CA ILE A 155 -5.32 -4.23 -17.37
C ILE A 155 -6.47 -3.33 -16.92
N ALA A 156 -7.56 -3.28 -17.70
CA ALA A 156 -8.74 -2.50 -17.31
C ALA A 156 -9.36 -3.02 -16.00
N LEU A 157 -9.48 -4.34 -15.86
CA LEU A 157 -9.95 -4.97 -14.62
C LEU A 157 -9.02 -4.67 -13.44
N ALA A 158 -7.70 -4.79 -13.63
CA ALA A 158 -6.72 -4.50 -12.59
C ALA A 158 -6.81 -3.06 -12.09
N ARG A 159 -6.94 -2.08 -13.00
CA ARG A 159 -7.12 -0.67 -12.63
C ARG A 159 -8.42 -0.43 -11.86
N ALA A 160 -9.50 -1.09 -12.26
CA ALA A 160 -10.79 -0.99 -11.57
C ALA A 160 -10.73 -1.59 -10.16
N LEU A 161 -10.13 -2.77 -10.01
CA LEU A 161 -9.93 -3.43 -8.71
C LEU A 161 -9.06 -2.57 -7.78
N LEU A 162 -7.96 -2.03 -8.29
CA LEU A 162 -7.08 -1.16 -7.51
C LEU A 162 -7.78 0.13 -7.08
N ALA A 163 -8.58 0.74 -7.95
CA ALA A 163 -9.39 1.92 -7.62
C ALA A 163 -10.44 1.60 -6.54
N ALA A 164 -11.14 0.47 -6.66
CA ALA A 164 -12.11 0.00 -5.67
C ALA A 164 -11.45 -0.26 -4.31
N GLN A 165 -10.29 -0.93 -4.32
CA GLN A 165 -9.49 -1.21 -3.13
C GLN A 165 -9.05 0.08 -2.42
N GLN A 166 -8.52 1.06 -3.16
CA GLN A 166 -8.13 2.36 -2.58
C GLN A 166 -9.35 3.13 -2.05
N GLY A 167 -10.51 3.02 -2.69
CA GLY A 167 -11.78 3.55 -2.17
C GLY A 167 -12.16 2.95 -0.83
N LEU A 168 -12.08 1.63 -0.68
CA LEU A 168 -12.33 0.92 0.59
C LEU A 168 -11.33 1.33 1.68
N VAL A 169 -10.04 1.41 1.35
CA VAL A 169 -8.98 1.87 2.27
C VAL A 169 -9.22 3.31 2.73
N PHE A 170 -9.72 4.18 1.84
CA PHE A 170 -10.09 5.54 2.22
C PHE A 170 -11.32 5.55 3.14
N MET A 171 -12.38 4.83 2.76
CA MET A 171 -13.61 4.73 3.55
C MET A 171 -13.37 4.14 4.93
N SER A 172 -12.39 3.25 5.10
CA SER A 172 -12.04 2.71 6.41
C SER A 172 -11.53 3.78 7.40
N ARG A 173 -11.20 4.98 6.92
CA ARG A 173 -10.77 6.13 7.74
C ARG A 173 -11.91 7.05 8.14
N THR A 174 -13.11 6.87 7.60
CA THR A 174 -14.25 7.77 7.85
C THR A 174 -15.05 7.39 9.09
N GLY A 175 -14.66 6.32 9.80
CA GLY A 175 -15.35 5.82 10.98
C GLY A 175 -16.53 4.90 10.67
N LEU A 176 -16.67 4.45 9.41
CA LEU A 176 -17.62 3.40 9.05
C LEU A 176 -17.30 2.10 9.79
N ASP A 177 -18.35 1.41 10.23
CA ASP A 177 -18.19 0.13 10.89
C ASP A 177 -17.73 -0.97 9.90
N THR A 178 -17.15 -2.02 10.46
CA THR A 178 -16.67 -3.19 9.71
C THR A 178 -17.79 -3.81 8.87
N ALA A 179 -19.03 -3.85 9.36
CA ALA A 179 -20.14 -4.46 8.64
C ALA A 179 -20.47 -3.71 7.34
N THR A 180 -20.44 -2.38 7.39
CA THR A 180 -20.67 -1.51 6.23
C THR A 180 -19.54 -1.67 5.22
N LEU A 181 -18.28 -1.63 5.65
CA LEU A 181 -17.13 -1.83 4.77
C LEU A 181 -17.15 -3.20 4.10
N THR A 182 -17.48 -4.27 4.84
CA THR A 182 -17.63 -5.63 4.29
C THR A 182 -18.77 -5.71 3.28
N ALA A 183 -19.91 -5.08 3.55
CA ALA A 183 -21.03 -5.05 2.61
C ALA A 183 -20.64 -4.30 1.31
N THR A 184 -19.91 -3.18 1.43
CA THR A 184 -19.41 -2.43 0.27
C THR A 184 -18.38 -3.23 -0.52
N ALA A 185 -17.41 -3.88 0.14
CA ALA A 185 -16.42 -4.73 -0.51
C ALA A 185 -17.07 -5.88 -1.29
N ARG A 186 -18.04 -6.57 -0.68
CA ARG A 186 -18.80 -7.64 -1.35
C ARG A 186 -19.55 -7.13 -2.58
N SER A 187 -20.18 -5.96 -2.47
CA SER A 187 -20.91 -5.34 -3.59
C SER A 187 -19.97 -4.96 -4.74
N LEU A 188 -18.78 -4.44 -4.43
CA LEU A 188 -17.75 -4.14 -5.43
C LEU A 188 -17.22 -5.42 -6.08
N ALA A 189 -16.96 -6.47 -5.29
CA ALA A 189 -16.52 -7.76 -5.81
C ALA A 189 -17.53 -8.36 -6.78
N ALA A 190 -18.82 -8.36 -6.44
CA ALA A 190 -19.89 -8.87 -7.30
C ALA A 190 -20.08 -8.07 -8.61
N GLN A 191 -19.72 -6.78 -8.62
CA GLN A 191 -19.81 -5.94 -9.82
C GLN A 191 -18.58 -6.04 -10.72
N LEU A 192 -17.41 -6.26 -10.13
CA LEU A 192 -16.14 -6.25 -10.85
C LEU A 192 -15.65 -7.65 -11.25
N LEU A 193 -16.08 -8.68 -10.53
CA LEU A 193 -15.63 -10.06 -10.72
C LEU A 193 -16.87 -10.94 -10.90
N PRO A 194 -16.79 -11.97 -11.78
CA PRO A 194 -17.88 -12.92 -11.90
C PRO A 194 -18.07 -13.69 -10.59
N ASP A 195 -19.27 -14.20 -10.38
CA ASP A 195 -19.51 -15.21 -9.34
C ASP A 195 -18.73 -16.49 -9.66
N HIS A 196 -18.47 -17.32 -8.66
CA HIS A 196 -17.91 -18.64 -8.94
C HIS A 196 -18.85 -19.39 -9.87
N THR A 197 -18.46 -19.55 -11.14
CA THR A 197 -19.06 -20.57 -12.00
C THR A 197 -18.52 -21.91 -11.52
N GLY A 198 -19.22 -22.46 -10.52
CA GLY A 198 -18.98 -23.82 -10.05
C GLY A 198 -19.13 -24.80 -11.23
N GLY A 199 -18.03 -25.46 -11.57
CA GLY A 199 -17.97 -26.64 -12.42
C GLY A 199 -17.55 -27.83 -11.57
#